data_AF-A0A8T2QAZ9-F1
#
_entry.id   AF-A0A8T2QAZ9-F1
#
_cell.length_a   1.000
_cell.length_b   1.000
_cell.length_c   1.000
_cell.angle_alpha   90.00
_cell.angle_beta   90.00
_cell.angle_gamma   90.00
#
_symmetry.space_group_name_H-M   'P 1'
#
loop_
_entity.id
_entity.type
_entity.pdbx_description
1 polymer ?
#
loop_
_entity_poly.entity_id
_entity_poly.type
_entity_poly.pdbx_seq_one_letter_code
_entity_poly.pdbx_strand_id
1 'polypeptide(L)'
;MVKSNLYSNRVAAISGSVEGIFSLLTTCEDDDEGAPSPAEYTRLGAALPLAPWHVEMHIIGLRILKKLAKDPLMCAKIGLTRGLLSRLISFIDTDPAMFRSSEESNPRIILIKKSLDLLNILASASGSSGKMLREHIAKIVFTISNLRSILKYGQRHTTLQVMATDILCSLAMDEDVSHMIGRTGGVLRSLAGLLIGGRVVENIKQKELAELAGETLALLVLKNRENCRRMLSLKVMQGEVVEHEGENEDAGREKVRMDVVEALMKMMGDWEFGDLAMSILRSLCKHSEHAGFERRVAERTVREAIRLLEIRAGRVQEAAIGLLAVVVGELSEEELCKVMEDEAVMPEEMAAKLERLLERNSRVSTELPRLRRYVIELALALAEHHKTKFMPVFEKLHFRSKIRLVADSLSELENYATFSGASGVTPFMVPMSQLVDTAMERLPKSSSSRPIPPST
;
A
#
# COMPACT_ATOMS: atom_id res chain seq x y z
N MET A 1 9.68 -22.84 -5.12
CA MET A 1 8.91 -23.88 -5.82
C MET A 1 7.60 -24.11 -5.08
N VAL A 2 6.45 -23.77 -5.68
CA VAL A 2 5.12 -24.05 -5.09
C VAL A 2 4.88 -25.55 -5.23
N LYS A 3 4.65 -26.25 -4.11
CA LYS A 3 4.28 -27.67 -4.13
C LYS A 3 2.88 -27.78 -4.74
N SER A 4 2.79 -28.21 -6.01
CA SER A 4 1.50 -28.50 -6.65
C SER A 4 0.79 -29.59 -5.85
N ASN A 5 -0.44 -29.35 -5.44
CA ASN A 5 -1.23 -30.38 -4.77
C ASN A 5 -1.73 -31.38 -5.83
N LEU A 6 -1.14 -32.57 -5.86
CA LEU A 6 -1.43 -33.61 -6.85
C LEU A 6 -2.94 -33.94 -6.93
N TYR A 7 -3.66 -33.81 -5.80
CA TYR A 7 -5.11 -34.00 -5.74
C TYR A 7 -5.90 -32.86 -6.39
N SER A 8 -5.44 -31.61 -6.26
CA SER A 8 -6.06 -30.46 -6.93
C SER A 8 -5.97 -30.59 -8.45
N ASN A 9 -4.84 -31.08 -8.97
CA ASN A 9 -4.65 -31.30 -10.41
C ASN A 9 -5.55 -32.41 -10.96
N ARG A 10 -5.84 -33.46 -10.17
CA ARG A 10 -6.78 -34.51 -10.57
C ARG A 10 -8.22 -33.99 -10.64
N VAL A 11 -8.62 -33.12 -9.71
CA VAL A 11 -9.93 -32.45 -9.77
C VAL A 11 -9.98 -31.47 -10.96
N ALA A 12 -8.88 -30.78 -11.24
CA ALA A 12 -8.74 -29.88 -12.39
C ALA A 12 -8.99 -30.57 -13.73
N ALA A 13 -8.52 -31.82 -13.85
CA ALA A 13 -8.60 -32.63 -15.06
C ALA A 13 -10.02 -33.12 -15.36
N ILE A 14 -10.92 -33.12 -14.36
CA ILE A 14 -12.32 -33.44 -14.56
C ILE A 14 -13.01 -32.18 -15.15
N SER A 15 -13.51 -32.31 -16.38
CA SER A 15 -14.29 -31.24 -17.01
C SER A 15 -15.56 -30.94 -16.19
N GLY A 16 -15.92 -29.66 -16.04
CA GLY A 16 -17.09 -29.24 -15.26
C GLY A 16 -16.95 -29.35 -13.74
N SER A 17 -15.79 -29.73 -13.20
CA SER A 17 -15.64 -29.93 -11.75
C SER A 17 -15.78 -28.65 -10.93
N VAL A 18 -15.28 -27.52 -11.44
CA VAL A 18 -15.39 -26.23 -10.75
C VAL A 18 -16.82 -25.72 -10.81
N GLU A 19 -17.48 -25.88 -11.95
CA GLU A 19 -18.90 -25.56 -12.17
C GLU A 19 -19.81 -26.41 -11.28
N GLY A 20 -19.51 -27.71 -11.13
CA GLY A 20 -20.22 -28.61 -10.23
C GLY A 20 -20.00 -28.32 -8.75
N ILE A 21 -18.88 -27.70 -8.37
CA ILE A 21 -18.70 -27.17 -7.00
C ILE A 21 -19.39 -25.81 -6.87
N PHE A 22 -19.36 -24.98 -7.90
CA PHE A 22 -20.02 -23.69 -7.94
C PHE A 22 -21.54 -23.83 -7.79
N SER A 23 -22.15 -24.91 -8.27
CA SER A 23 -23.58 -25.17 -8.06
C SER A 23 -23.97 -25.28 -6.58
N LEU A 24 -23.02 -25.59 -5.69
CA LEU A 24 -23.24 -25.56 -4.23
C LEU A 24 -23.34 -24.13 -3.68
N LEU A 25 -23.05 -23.11 -4.48
CA LEU A 25 -23.12 -21.70 -4.12
C LEU A 25 -24.34 -21.00 -4.73
N THR A 26 -25.04 -21.66 -5.65
CA THR A 26 -26.21 -21.14 -6.35
C THR A 26 -27.48 -21.78 -5.79
N THR A 27 -28.54 -21.00 -5.65
CA THR A 27 -29.86 -21.51 -5.27
C THR A 27 -30.76 -21.53 -6.50
N CYS A 28 -31.70 -22.48 -6.62
CA CYS A 28 -32.66 -22.52 -7.76
C CYS A 28 -33.48 -21.22 -7.91
N GLU A 29 -33.56 -20.38 -6.87
CA GLU A 29 -34.25 -19.09 -6.91
C GLU A 29 -33.46 -18.00 -7.67
N ASP A 30 -32.17 -18.19 -7.93
CA ASP A 30 -31.33 -17.22 -8.66
C ASP A 30 -31.59 -17.25 -10.19
N ASP A 31 -32.29 -18.29 -10.71
CA ASP A 31 -32.53 -18.53 -12.15
C ASP A 31 -33.97 -18.27 -12.61
N ASP A 32 -34.91 -17.92 -11.72
CA ASP A 32 -36.32 -17.79 -12.07
C ASP A 32 -36.73 -16.31 -12.25
N GLU A 33 -36.85 -15.86 -13.51
CA GLU A 33 -37.45 -14.57 -13.89
C GLU A 33 -38.93 -14.42 -13.44
N GLY A 34 -39.50 -15.43 -12.75
CA GLY A 34 -40.84 -15.45 -12.18
C GLY A 34 -40.90 -15.52 -10.64
N ALA A 35 -39.80 -15.34 -9.90
CA ALA A 35 -39.85 -15.39 -8.43
C ALA A 35 -40.76 -14.30 -7.84
N PRO A 36 -41.66 -14.62 -6.88
CA PRO A 36 -42.56 -13.65 -6.28
C PRO A 36 -41.81 -12.48 -5.65
N SER A 37 -42.36 -11.28 -5.73
CA SER A 37 -41.71 -10.12 -5.11
C SER A 37 -41.64 -10.30 -3.58
N PRO A 38 -40.69 -9.67 -2.86
CA PRO A 38 -40.61 -9.73 -1.40
C PRO A 38 -41.92 -9.38 -0.66
N ALA A 39 -42.81 -8.61 -1.32
CA ALA A 39 -44.13 -8.28 -0.80
C ALA A 39 -45.13 -9.46 -0.86
N GLU A 40 -44.94 -10.42 -1.77
CA GLU A 40 -45.81 -11.60 -1.92
C GLU A 40 -45.49 -12.68 -0.88
N TYR A 41 -44.22 -12.84 -0.51
CA TYR A 41 -43.81 -13.68 0.61
C TYR A 41 -44.42 -13.23 1.95
N THR A 42 -44.63 -11.92 2.11
CA THR A 42 -45.26 -11.32 3.30
C THR A 42 -46.75 -11.69 3.41
N ARG A 43 -47.46 -11.94 2.29
CA ARG A 43 -48.88 -12.35 2.29
C ARG A 43 -49.11 -13.82 2.65
N LEU A 44 -48.11 -14.69 2.42
CA LEU A 44 -48.23 -16.13 2.59
C LEU A 44 -47.79 -16.63 3.98
N GLY A 45 -47.41 -15.74 4.90
CA GLY A 45 -47.00 -16.11 6.26
C GLY A 45 -45.75 -17.00 6.33
N ALA A 46 -44.97 -17.08 5.25
CA ALA A 46 -43.74 -17.84 5.19
C ALA A 46 -42.57 -16.95 5.63
N ALA A 47 -42.28 -16.95 6.93
CA ALA A 47 -40.96 -16.57 7.38
C ALA A 47 -39.97 -17.66 6.97
N LEU A 48 -39.05 -17.39 6.04
CA LEU A 48 -37.72 -17.98 6.11
C LEU A 48 -36.65 -17.08 5.44
N PRO A 49 -35.81 -16.40 6.23
CA PRO A 49 -34.54 -15.89 5.73
C PRO A 49 -33.67 -17.12 5.41
N LEU A 50 -33.25 -17.31 4.15
CA LEU A 50 -32.31 -18.37 3.69
C LEU A 50 -32.32 -19.63 4.58
N ALA A 51 -33.08 -20.67 4.22
CA ALA A 51 -33.18 -21.87 5.05
C ALA A 51 -31.77 -22.35 5.50
N PRO A 52 -31.53 -22.62 6.80
CA PRO A 52 -30.19 -22.76 7.38
C PRO A 52 -29.23 -23.70 6.61
N TRP A 53 -29.78 -24.73 5.97
CA TRP A 53 -29.04 -25.69 5.15
C TRP A 53 -28.43 -25.10 3.87
N HIS A 54 -29.03 -24.06 3.27
CA HIS A 54 -28.45 -23.39 2.09
C HIS A 54 -27.13 -22.70 2.42
N VAL A 55 -27.06 -22.03 3.57
CA VAL A 55 -25.83 -21.35 4.01
C VAL A 55 -24.73 -22.38 4.32
N GLU A 56 -25.09 -23.54 4.88
CA GLU A 56 -24.14 -24.63 5.10
C GLU A 56 -23.58 -25.18 3.78
N MET A 57 -24.42 -25.39 2.76
CA MET A 57 -23.97 -25.81 1.43
C MET A 57 -23.03 -24.79 0.80
N HIS A 58 -23.37 -23.51 0.87
CA HIS A 58 -22.49 -22.44 0.38
C HIS A 58 -21.12 -22.48 1.09
N ILE A 59 -21.12 -22.63 2.42
CA ILE A 59 -19.89 -22.73 3.22
C ILE A 59 -19.06 -23.95 2.81
N ILE A 60 -19.69 -25.09 2.53
CA ILE A 60 -19.00 -26.30 2.06
C ILE A 60 -18.37 -26.05 0.68
N GLY A 61 -19.13 -25.52 -0.28
CA GLY A 61 -18.62 -25.19 -1.61
C GLY A 61 -17.41 -24.26 -1.55
N LEU A 62 -17.48 -23.20 -0.74
CA LEU A 62 -16.38 -22.26 -0.54
C LEU A 62 -15.13 -22.91 0.09
N ARG A 63 -15.30 -23.85 1.03
CA ARG A 63 -14.17 -24.58 1.61
C ARG A 63 -13.46 -25.46 0.58
N ILE A 64 -14.22 -26.11 -0.30
CA ILE A 64 -13.66 -26.92 -1.38
C ILE A 64 -12.90 -26.02 -2.36
N LEU A 65 -13.52 -24.94 -2.84
CA LEU A 65 -12.87 -23.98 -3.74
C LEU A 65 -11.61 -23.37 -3.11
N LYS A 66 -11.65 -22.97 -1.85
CA LYS A 66 -10.48 -22.47 -1.11
C LYS A 66 -9.33 -23.47 -1.13
N LYS A 67 -9.61 -24.76 -0.93
CA LYS A 67 -8.57 -25.80 -0.92
C LYS A 67 -7.98 -26.02 -2.31
N LEU A 68 -8.80 -25.92 -3.36
CA LEU A 68 -8.38 -26.03 -4.75
C LEU A 68 -7.55 -24.82 -5.19
N ALA A 69 -7.98 -23.61 -4.84
CA ALA A 69 -7.34 -22.34 -5.21
C ALA A 69 -5.91 -22.16 -4.65
N LYS A 70 -5.47 -23.01 -3.71
CA LYS A 70 -4.06 -23.06 -3.28
C LYS A 70 -3.11 -23.48 -4.39
N ASP A 71 -3.59 -24.20 -5.39
CA ASP A 71 -2.83 -24.49 -6.60
C ASP A 71 -2.98 -23.32 -7.59
N PRO A 72 -1.89 -22.73 -8.11
CA PRO A 72 -1.97 -21.56 -9.00
C PRO A 72 -2.76 -21.78 -10.30
N LEU A 73 -2.72 -22.99 -10.87
CA LEU A 73 -3.48 -23.29 -12.09
C LEU A 73 -4.97 -23.37 -11.77
N MET A 74 -5.32 -23.99 -10.64
CA MET A 74 -6.71 -24.02 -10.17
C MET A 74 -7.22 -22.65 -9.77
N CYS A 75 -6.39 -21.81 -9.15
CA CYS A 75 -6.73 -20.44 -8.81
C CYS A 75 -7.20 -19.66 -10.06
N ALA A 76 -6.43 -19.74 -11.16
CA ALA A 76 -6.80 -19.12 -12.42
C ALA A 76 -8.10 -19.70 -13.00
N LYS A 77 -8.25 -21.04 -13.01
CA LYS A 77 -9.47 -21.71 -13.52
C LYS A 77 -10.72 -21.31 -12.73
N ILE A 78 -10.61 -21.26 -11.40
CA ILE A 78 -11.69 -20.83 -10.51
C ILE A 78 -12.11 -19.41 -10.83
N GLY A 79 -11.18 -18.46 -10.93
CA GLY A 79 -11.56 -17.07 -11.21
C GLY A 79 -12.08 -16.83 -12.64
N LEU A 80 -11.81 -17.72 -13.59
CA LEU A 80 -12.40 -17.69 -14.93
C LEU A 80 -13.78 -18.35 -15.02
N THR A 81 -14.23 -19.02 -13.95
CA THR A 81 -15.55 -19.66 -13.95
C THR A 81 -16.64 -18.59 -13.95
N ARG A 82 -17.47 -18.61 -15.01
CA ARG A 82 -18.50 -17.59 -15.24
C ARG A 82 -19.45 -17.49 -14.04
N GLY A 83 -19.70 -16.27 -13.58
CA GLY A 83 -20.63 -15.99 -12.48
C GLY A 83 -20.07 -16.24 -11.08
N LEU A 84 -18.99 -17.03 -10.93
CA LEU A 84 -18.44 -17.37 -9.62
C LEU A 84 -17.97 -16.14 -8.85
N LEU A 85 -17.15 -15.28 -9.48
CA LEU A 85 -16.66 -14.06 -8.82
C LEU A 85 -17.82 -13.15 -8.39
N SER A 86 -18.81 -12.95 -9.25
CA SER A 86 -20.01 -12.17 -8.93
C SER A 86 -20.75 -12.74 -7.71
N ARG A 87 -20.86 -14.07 -7.62
CA ARG A 87 -21.46 -14.75 -6.46
C ARG A 87 -20.64 -14.61 -5.18
N LEU A 88 -19.31 -14.63 -5.28
CA LEU A 88 -18.45 -14.35 -4.12
C LEU A 88 -18.66 -12.91 -3.62
N ILE A 89 -18.76 -11.95 -4.54
CA ILE A 89 -19.00 -10.54 -4.22
C ILE A 89 -20.40 -10.33 -3.61
N SER A 90 -21.42 -11.06 -4.07
CA SER A 90 -22.76 -10.97 -3.47
C SER A 90 -22.80 -11.50 -2.03
N PHE A 91 -21.97 -12.50 -1.68
CA PHE A 91 -21.89 -12.98 -0.29
C PHE A 91 -21.24 -12.00 0.69
N ILE A 92 -20.48 -11.02 0.19
CA ILE A 92 -19.87 -9.97 1.03
C ILE A 92 -20.67 -8.67 0.99
N ASP A 93 -21.78 -8.64 0.26
CA ASP A 93 -22.76 -7.56 0.36
C ASP A 93 -23.39 -7.61 1.76
N THR A 94 -23.25 -6.51 2.49
CA THR A 94 -23.54 -6.47 3.92
C THR A 94 -24.29 -5.21 4.30
N ASP A 95 -25.44 -5.40 4.95
CA ASP A 95 -26.14 -4.35 5.67
C ASP A 95 -25.29 -3.94 6.90
N PRO A 96 -25.02 -2.64 7.10
CA PRO A 96 -24.37 -2.13 8.31
C PRO A 96 -24.95 -2.66 9.63
N ALA A 97 -26.25 -2.99 9.68
CA ALA A 97 -26.90 -3.57 10.85
C ALA A 97 -26.30 -4.93 11.26
N MET A 98 -25.78 -5.72 10.31
CA MET A 98 -25.19 -7.04 10.57
C MET A 98 -23.93 -6.96 11.45
N PHE A 99 -23.16 -5.88 11.33
CA PHE A 99 -21.92 -5.70 12.09
C PHE A 99 -22.14 -5.19 13.53
N ARG A 100 -23.39 -4.91 13.92
CA ARG A 100 -23.71 -4.45 15.28
C ARG A 100 -23.57 -5.57 16.32
N SER A 101 -23.86 -6.82 15.94
CA SER A 101 -23.70 -7.99 16.81
C SER A 101 -22.26 -8.51 16.78
N SER A 102 -21.74 -8.95 17.92
CA SER A 102 -20.43 -9.63 18.04
C SER A 102 -20.51 -11.15 17.90
N GLU A 103 -21.61 -11.70 17.37
CA GLU A 103 -21.79 -13.16 17.27
C GLU A 103 -20.96 -13.76 16.12
N GLU A 104 -19.78 -14.26 16.44
CA GLU A 104 -18.88 -14.91 15.47
C GLU A 104 -19.47 -16.22 14.89
N SER A 105 -20.36 -16.87 15.64
CA SER A 105 -21.03 -18.11 15.22
C SER A 105 -22.19 -17.88 14.24
N ASN A 106 -22.51 -16.63 13.90
CA ASN A 106 -23.56 -16.33 12.95
C ASN A 106 -23.21 -16.95 11.58
N PRO A 107 -24.05 -17.81 11.00
CA PRO A 107 -23.73 -18.51 9.75
C PRO A 107 -23.50 -17.54 8.58
N ARG A 108 -24.11 -16.34 8.58
CA ARG A 108 -23.83 -15.29 7.58
C ARG A 108 -22.43 -14.70 7.75
N ILE A 109 -21.97 -14.46 8.98
CA ILE A 109 -20.60 -13.99 9.25
C ILE A 109 -19.58 -15.04 8.79
N ILE A 110 -19.86 -16.32 9.04
CA ILE A 110 -19.02 -17.42 8.55
C ILE A 110 -19.01 -17.45 7.02
N LEU A 111 -20.16 -17.27 6.36
CA LEU A 111 -20.26 -17.21 4.90
C LEU A 111 -19.42 -16.06 4.32
N ILE A 112 -19.57 -14.84 4.84
CA ILE A 112 -18.77 -13.66 4.45
C ILE A 112 -17.28 -13.95 4.59
N LYS A 113 -16.88 -14.47 5.77
CA LYS A 113 -15.49 -14.83 6.04
C LYS A 113 -14.97 -15.84 5.03
N LYS A 114 -15.76 -16.87 4.67
CA LYS A 114 -15.35 -17.88 3.69
C LYS A 114 -15.30 -17.34 2.26
N SER A 115 -16.14 -16.38 1.91
CA SER A 115 -16.09 -15.71 0.61
C SER A 115 -14.83 -14.83 0.51
N LEU A 116 -14.57 -13.98 1.52
CA LEU A 116 -13.36 -13.16 1.60
C LEU A 116 -12.09 -14.01 1.59
N ASP A 117 -12.08 -15.16 2.27
CA ASP A 117 -10.97 -16.12 2.27
C ASP A 117 -10.59 -16.55 0.84
N LEU A 118 -11.59 -16.86 0.01
CA LEU A 118 -11.37 -17.28 -1.37
C LEU A 118 -10.97 -16.09 -2.24
N LEU A 119 -11.67 -14.95 -2.11
CA LEU A 119 -11.32 -13.72 -2.82
C LEU A 119 -9.88 -13.27 -2.55
N ASN A 120 -9.40 -13.40 -1.30
CA ASN A 120 -8.04 -13.05 -0.94
C ASN A 120 -7.02 -13.98 -1.64
N ILE A 121 -7.29 -15.30 -1.73
CA ILE A 121 -6.43 -16.22 -2.49
C ILE A 121 -6.40 -15.86 -3.98
N LEU A 122 -7.55 -15.50 -4.55
CA LEU A 122 -7.65 -15.13 -5.97
C LEU A 122 -6.94 -13.80 -6.24
N ALA A 123 -7.12 -12.79 -5.39
CA ALA A 123 -6.51 -11.46 -5.54
C ALA A 123 -4.99 -11.46 -5.28
N SER A 124 -4.52 -12.29 -4.35
CA SER A 124 -3.08 -12.42 -4.00
C SER A 124 -2.29 -13.32 -4.97
N ALA A 125 -2.94 -13.89 -5.99
CA ALA A 125 -2.24 -14.65 -7.02
C ALA A 125 -1.17 -13.78 -7.72
N SER A 126 -0.03 -14.39 -8.03
CA SER A 126 1.11 -13.71 -8.64
C SER A 126 1.16 -13.93 -10.17
N GLY A 127 2.02 -13.16 -10.85
CA GLY A 127 2.20 -13.23 -12.29
C GLY A 127 1.00 -12.72 -13.10
N SER A 128 0.94 -13.10 -14.38
CA SER A 128 -0.08 -12.64 -15.33
C SER A 128 -1.49 -13.08 -14.97
N SER A 129 -1.65 -14.33 -14.51
CA SER A 129 -2.94 -14.83 -14.02
C SER A 129 -3.43 -14.03 -12.83
N GLY A 130 -2.53 -13.65 -11.91
CA GLY A 130 -2.85 -12.80 -10.77
C GLY A 130 -3.35 -11.42 -11.16
N LYS A 131 -2.65 -10.74 -12.06
CA LYS A 131 -3.09 -9.46 -12.63
C LYS A 131 -4.49 -9.57 -13.25
N MET A 132 -4.70 -10.59 -14.08
CA MET A 132 -6.00 -10.85 -14.70
C MET A 132 -7.10 -11.05 -13.63
N LEU A 133 -6.85 -11.82 -12.57
CA LEU A 133 -7.83 -12.05 -11.51
C LEU A 133 -8.18 -10.76 -10.76
N ARG A 134 -7.19 -9.94 -10.41
CA ARG A 134 -7.40 -8.67 -9.73
C ARG A 134 -8.23 -7.70 -10.58
N GLU A 135 -7.94 -7.60 -11.88
CA GLU A 135 -8.76 -6.81 -12.80
C GLU A 135 -10.21 -7.30 -12.87
N HIS A 136 -10.45 -8.61 -12.96
CA HIS A 136 -11.81 -9.16 -13.02
C HIS A 136 -12.58 -8.96 -11.71
N ILE A 137 -11.93 -9.17 -10.57
CA ILE A 137 -12.52 -8.92 -9.24
C ILE A 137 -12.90 -7.45 -9.10
N ALA A 138 -12.01 -6.53 -9.47
CA ALA A 138 -12.26 -5.09 -9.37
C ALA A 138 -13.35 -4.59 -10.33
N LYS A 139 -13.47 -5.17 -11.54
CA LYS A 139 -14.47 -4.80 -12.55
C LYS A 139 -15.91 -5.11 -12.11
N ILE A 140 -16.11 -6.00 -11.13
CA ILE A 140 -17.44 -6.22 -10.56
C ILE A 140 -17.83 -4.97 -9.76
N VAL A 141 -18.90 -4.31 -10.19
CA VAL A 141 -19.32 -2.96 -9.75
C VAL A 141 -19.38 -2.80 -8.22
N PHE A 142 -19.84 -3.83 -7.51
CA PHE A 142 -20.05 -3.78 -6.06
C PHE A 142 -18.81 -4.16 -5.22
N THR A 143 -17.73 -4.65 -5.85
CA THR A 143 -16.57 -5.18 -5.10
C THR A 143 -16.00 -4.14 -4.13
N ILE A 144 -15.63 -2.96 -4.64
CA ILE A 144 -14.93 -1.95 -3.83
C ILE A 144 -15.87 -1.36 -2.79
N SER A 145 -17.16 -1.16 -3.11
CA SER A 145 -18.14 -0.65 -2.16
C SER A 145 -18.41 -1.62 -1.02
N ASN A 146 -18.47 -2.94 -1.30
CA ASN A 146 -18.73 -3.96 -0.29
C ASN A 146 -17.52 -4.10 0.65
N LEU A 147 -16.30 -4.11 0.11
CA LEU A 147 -15.07 -4.10 0.91
C LEU A 147 -14.99 -2.85 1.79
N ARG A 148 -15.31 -1.67 1.26
CA ARG A 148 -15.39 -0.42 2.03
C ARG A 148 -16.42 -0.50 3.16
N SER A 149 -17.59 -1.09 2.94
CA SER A 149 -18.61 -1.27 3.97
C SER A 149 -18.08 -2.11 5.14
N ILE A 150 -17.34 -3.19 4.85
CA ILE A 150 -16.68 -4.00 5.88
C ILE A 150 -15.66 -3.16 6.65
N LEU A 151 -14.83 -2.36 5.98
CA LEU A 151 -13.88 -1.47 6.66
C LEU A 151 -14.58 -0.48 7.60
N LYS A 152 -15.66 0.15 7.12
CA LYS A 152 -16.36 1.23 7.82
C LYS A 152 -17.22 0.75 8.99
N TYR A 153 -17.85 -0.42 8.89
CA TYR A 153 -18.83 -0.90 9.88
C TYR A 153 -18.34 -2.13 10.66
N GLY A 154 -17.22 -2.74 10.26
CA GLY A 154 -16.71 -3.98 10.83
C GLY A 154 -15.86 -3.83 12.10
N GLN A 155 -15.98 -2.75 12.88
CA GLN A 155 -15.12 -2.51 14.06
C GLN A 155 -15.15 -3.66 15.08
N ARG A 156 -16.31 -4.33 15.22
CA ARG A 156 -16.50 -5.49 16.10
C ARG A 156 -16.01 -6.81 15.49
N HIS A 157 -15.57 -6.77 14.23
CA HIS A 157 -15.18 -7.90 13.39
C HIS A 157 -13.83 -7.63 12.70
N THR A 158 -12.80 -7.35 13.50
CA THR A 158 -11.45 -6.96 12.99
C THR A 158 -10.88 -7.97 12.00
N THR A 159 -11.18 -9.27 12.16
CA THR A 159 -10.76 -10.29 11.18
C THR A 159 -11.33 -10.03 9.78
N LEU A 160 -12.59 -9.61 9.67
CA LEU A 160 -13.20 -9.27 8.38
C LEU A 160 -12.58 -7.98 7.81
N GLN A 161 -12.28 -7.00 8.67
CA GLN A 161 -11.59 -5.78 8.25
C GLN A 161 -10.20 -6.10 7.69
N VAL A 162 -9.40 -6.93 8.36
CA VAL A 162 -8.09 -7.37 7.87
C VAL A 162 -8.22 -8.03 6.50
N MET A 163 -9.16 -8.97 6.35
CA MET A 163 -9.38 -9.65 5.07
C MET A 163 -9.83 -8.71 3.95
N ALA A 164 -10.67 -7.72 4.26
CA ALA A 164 -11.11 -6.73 3.29
C ALA A 164 -9.97 -5.79 2.89
N THR A 165 -9.16 -5.35 3.85
CA THR A 165 -7.96 -4.52 3.60
C THR A 165 -6.93 -5.30 2.78
N ASP A 166 -6.70 -6.59 3.07
CA ASP A 166 -5.78 -7.46 2.30
C ASP A 166 -6.19 -7.56 0.83
N ILE A 167 -7.49 -7.73 0.57
CA ILE A 167 -8.03 -7.76 -0.79
C ILE A 167 -7.81 -6.41 -1.46
N LEU A 168 -8.10 -5.29 -0.78
CA LEU A 168 -7.86 -3.96 -1.33
C LEU A 168 -6.37 -3.69 -1.60
N CYS A 169 -5.49 -4.11 -0.70
CA CYS A 169 -4.02 -4.05 -0.85
C CYS A 169 -3.61 -4.84 -2.10
N SER A 170 -4.13 -6.05 -2.24
CA SER A 170 -3.87 -6.90 -3.40
C SER A 170 -4.33 -6.23 -4.68
N LEU A 171 -5.58 -5.75 -4.73
CA LEU A 171 -6.16 -5.05 -5.88
C LEU A 171 -5.40 -3.76 -6.23
N ALA A 172 -4.93 -3.00 -5.25
CA ALA A 172 -4.20 -1.75 -5.44
C ALA A 172 -2.81 -1.93 -6.09
N MET A 173 -2.32 -3.16 -6.19
CA MET A 173 -1.10 -3.49 -6.93
C MET A 173 -1.19 -3.12 -8.43
N ASP A 174 -2.37 -3.23 -9.05
CA ASP A 174 -2.55 -2.85 -10.45
C ASP A 174 -2.98 -1.38 -10.56
N GLU A 175 -2.29 -0.64 -11.42
CA GLU A 175 -2.43 0.82 -11.55
C GLU A 175 -3.88 1.24 -11.88
N ASP A 176 -4.51 0.59 -12.87
CA ASP A 176 -5.90 0.89 -13.25
C ASP A 176 -6.89 0.65 -12.10
N VAL A 177 -6.66 -0.41 -11.32
CA VAL A 177 -7.50 -0.78 -10.18
C VAL A 177 -7.27 0.20 -9.02
N SER A 178 -6.03 0.63 -8.78
CA SER A 178 -5.69 1.67 -7.80
C SER A 178 -6.44 2.99 -8.06
N HIS A 179 -6.55 3.41 -9.33
CA HIS A 179 -7.38 4.55 -9.71
C HIS A 179 -8.87 4.32 -9.43
N MET A 180 -9.38 3.12 -9.70
CA MET A 180 -10.78 2.77 -9.44
C MET A 180 -11.10 2.78 -7.94
N ILE A 181 -10.20 2.25 -7.12
CA ILE A 181 -10.33 2.25 -5.65
C ILE A 181 -10.38 3.68 -5.12
N GLY A 182 -9.44 4.53 -5.51
CA GLY A 182 -9.42 5.91 -5.01
C GLY A 182 -10.55 6.79 -5.53
N ARG A 183 -11.16 6.46 -6.68
CA ARG A 183 -12.41 7.07 -7.16
C ARG A 183 -13.63 6.64 -6.36
N THR A 184 -13.58 5.45 -5.76
CA THR A 184 -14.69 4.95 -4.93
C THR A 184 -14.66 5.70 -3.61
N GLY A 185 -15.61 6.63 -3.44
CA GLY A 185 -15.65 7.55 -2.29
C GLY A 185 -15.55 6.83 -0.95
N GLY A 186 -14.81 7.41 0.00
CA GLY A 186 -14.69 6.92 1.36
C GLY A 186 -13.65 5.81 1.60
N VAL A 187 -13.09 5.15 0.57
CA VAL A 187 -12.07 4.10 0.79
C VAL A 187 -10.78 4.68 1.41
N LEU A 188 -10.21 5.73 0.79
CA LEU A 188 -9.01 6.40 1.30
C LEU A 188 -9.22 6.94 2.73
N ARG A 189 -10.39 7.52 2.99
CA ARG A 189 -10.80 8.00 4.32
C ARG A 189 -10.88 6.87 5.35
N SER A 190 -11.50 5.74 5.01
CA SER A 190 -11.58 4.59 5.91
C SER A 190 -10.21 4.02 6.23
N LEU A 191 -9.34 3.84 5.24
CA LEU A 191 -7.99 3.32 5.45
C LEU A 191 -7.14 4.29 6.29
N ALA A 192 -7.25 5.59 6.06
CA ALA A 192 -6.51 6.59 6.84
C ALA A 192 -6.99 6.67 8.28
N GLY A 193 -8.31 6.53 8.51
CA GLY A 193 -8.86 6.38 9.85
C GLY A 193 -8.32 5.16 10.58
N LEU A 194 -8.20 4.02 9.90
CA LEU A 194 -7.63 2.80 10.49
C LEU A 194 -6.14 2.96 10.84
N LEU A 195 -5.35 3.56 9.95
CA LEU A 195 -3.93 3.82 10.19
C LEU A 195 -3.73 4.79 11.36
N ILE A 196 -4.40 5.95 11.34
CA ILE A 196 -4.24 6.99 12.36
C ILE A 196 -4.79 6.53 13.72
N GLY A 197 -5.93 5.83 13.71
CA GLY A 197 -6.54 5.28 14.91
C GLY A 197 -5.70 4.15 15.54
N GLY A 198 -4.95 3.39 14.74
CA GLY A 198 -4.11 2.29 15.21
C GLY A 198 -3.03 2.69 16.23
N ARG A 199 -2.60 3.95 16.23
CA ARG A 199 -1.59 4.50 17.16
C ARG A 199 -2.00 4.42 18.63
N VAL A 200 -3.30 4.51 18.90
CA VAL A 200 -3.85 4.60 20.27
C VAL A 200 -4.17 3.21 20.84
N VAL A 201 -4.07 2.18 20.01
CA VAL A 201 -4.62 0.86 20.28
C VAL A 201 -3.51 -0.12 20.68
N GLU A 202 -3.71 -0.85 21.77
CA GLU A 202 -2.76 -1.87 22.24
C GLU A 202 -3.02 -3.26 21.64
N ASN A 203 -4.21 -3.50 21.08
CA ASN A 203 -4.57 -4.80 20.53
C ASN A 203 -3.77 -5.13 19.26
N ILE A 204 -3.03 -6.25 19.31
CA ILE A 204 -2.18 -6.74 18.21
C ILE A 204 -2.93 -6.82 16.88
N LYS A 205 -4.16 -7.35 16.85
CA LYS A 205 -4.93 -7.47 15.59
C LYS A 205 -5.33 -6.13 15.00
N GLN A 206 -5.58 -5.13 15.85
CA GLN A 206 -5.90 -3.79 15.39
C GLN A 206 -4.65 -3.06 14.90
N LYS A 207 -3.47 -3.36 15.47
CA LYS A 207 -2.18 -2.90 14.94
C LYS A 207 -1.86 -3.54 13.59
N GLU A 208 -2.07 -4.85 13.43
CA GLU A 208 -1.96 -5.54 12.13
C GLU A 208 -2.88 -4.90 11.09
N LEU A 209 -4.12 -4.60 11.46
CA LEU A 209 -5.06 -3.89 10.58
C LEU A 209 -4.56 -2.48 10.20
N ALA A 210 -3.99 -1.74 11.15
CA ALA A 210 -3.47 -0.40 10.91
C ALA A 210 -2.23 -0.41 10.01
N GLU A 211 -1.30 -1.35 10.23
CA GLU A 211 -0.13 -1.57 9.38
C GLU A 211 -0.57 -1.87 7.94
N LEU A 212 -1.46 -2.84 7.77
CA LEU A 212 -2.00 -3.23 6.48
C LEU A 212 -2.77 -2.09 5.79
N ALA A 213 -3.52 -1.29 6.55
CA ALA A 213 -4.19 -0.10 6.03
C ALA A 213 -3.19 0.95 5.53
N GLY A 214 -2.08 1.15 6.25
CA GLY A 214 -1.00 2.04 5.83
C GLY A 214 -0.25 1.54 4.60
N GLU A 215 0.01 0.24 4.50
CA GLU A 215 0.60 -0.38 3.30
C GLU A 215 -0.32 -0.19 2.08
N THR A 216 -1.62 -0.44 2.27
CA THR A 216 -2.64 -0.23 1.23
C THR A 216 -2.69 1.23 0.78
N LEU A 217 -2.65 2.18 1.72
CA LEU A 217 -2.61 3.60 1.39
C LEU A 217 -1.35 3.97 0.62
N ALA A 218 -0.18 3.50 1.06
CA ALA A 218 1.08 3.75 0.39
C ALA A 218 1.03 3.28 -1.07
N LEU A 219 0.42 2.11 -1.34
CA LEU A 219 0.17 1.62 -2.71
C LEU A 219 -0.81 2.51 -3.49
N LEU A 220 -1.92 2.93 -2.87
CA LEU A 220 -2.96 3.72 -3.54
C LEU A 220 -2.50 5.11 -3.95
N VAL A 221 -1.57 5.72 -3.20
CA VAL A 221 -1.00 7.04 -3.53
C VAL A 221 0.29 6.95 -4.36
N LEU A 222 0.93 5.77 -4.40
CA LEU A 222 2.16 5.56 -5.17
C LEU A 222 1.91 5.80 -6.66
N LYS A 223 2.62 6.78 -7.23
CA LYS A 223 2.48 7.20 -8.64
C LYS A 223 1.05 7.56 -9.07
N ASN A 224 0.15 7.86 -8.13
CA ASN A 224 -1.25 8.16 -8.42
C ASN A 224 -1.61 9.57 -7.96
N ARG A 225 -1.37 10.55 -8.84
CA ARG A 225 -1.58 11.98 -8.57
C ARG A 225 -3.00 12.32 -8.11
N GLU A 226 -4.01 11.69 -8.71
CA GLU A 226 -5.40 11.98 -8.38
C GLU A 226 -5.78 11.40 -7.01
N ASN A 227 -5.26 10.23 -6.65
CA ASN A 227 -5.40 9.69 -5.29
C ASN A 227 -4.63 10.54 -4.27
N CYS A 228 -3.43 11.04 -4.60
CA CYS A 228 -2.72 12.00 -3.76
C CYS A 228 -3.57 13.26 -3.50
N ARG A 229 -4.16 13.84 -4.55
CA ARG A 229 -5.03 15.02 -4.43
C ARG A 229 -6.24 14.76 -3.50
N ARG A 230 -6.89 13.60 -3.64
CA ARG A 230 -7.99 13.19 -2.74
C ARG A 230 -7.51 13.01 -1.31
N MET A 231 -6.36 12.38 -1.11
CA MET A 231 -5.76 12.18 0.21
C MET A 231 -5.46 13.51 0.92
N LEU A 232 -4.95 14.50 0.17
CA LEU A 232 -4.67 15.85 0.67
C LEU A 232 -5.94 16.64 1.03
N SER A 233 -7.10 16.30 0.45
CA SER A 233 -8.38 16.93 0.78
C SER A 233 -9.04 16.39 2.07
N LEU A 234 -8.45 15.36 2.68
CA LEU A 234 -8.96 14.75 3.90
C LEU A 234 -8.46 15.50 5.14
N LYS A 235 -9.36 15.64 6.12
CA LYS A 235 -9.11 16.25 7.44
C LYS A 235 -9.28 15.23 8.54
N VAL A 236 -8.66 15.45 9.69
CA VAL A 236 -8.70 14.59 10.87
C VAL A 236 -9.34 15.36 12.02
N MET A 237 -10.34 14.73 12.64
CA MET A 237 -11.19 15.27 13.70
C MET A 237 -11.28 14.25 14.83
N GLN A 238 -10.65 14.54 15.98
CA GLN A 238 -10.70 13.65 17.16
C GLN A 238 -10.32 12.18 16.87
N GLY A 239 -9.36 11.96 15.96
CA GLY A 239 -8.92 10.61 15.55
C GLY A 239 -9.70 9.99 14.40
N GLU A 240 -10.82 10.61 13.97
CA GLU A 240 -11.57 10.20 12.79
C GLU A 240 -11.18 11.03 11.57
N VAL A 241 -11.13 10.42 10.39
CA VAL A 241 -10.84 11.11 9.13
C VAL A 241 -12.15 11.51 8.45
N VAL A 242 -12.29 12.79 8.12
CA VAL A 242 -13.48 13.42 7.53
C VAL A 242 -13.09 14.10 6.21
N GLU A 243 -14.01 14.17 5.25
CA GLU A 243 -13.79 14.94 4.01
C GLU A 243 -14.02 16.43 4.28
N HIS A 244 -13.42 17.29 3.46
CA HIS A 244 -13.71 18.72 3.47
C HIS A 244 -15.14 18.99 3.02
N GLU A 245 -16.12 18.90 3.92
CA GLU A 245 -17.44 19.48 3.67
C GLU A 245 -17.30 21.00 3.67
N GLY A 246 -17.88 21.65 2.66
CA GLY A 246 -17.83 23.10 2.45
C GLY A 246 -18.25 23.88 3.71
N GLU A 247 -17.88 25.15 3.72
CA GLU A 247 -18.13 26.15 4.77
C GLU A 247 -19.60 26.19 5.22
N ASN A 248 -20.01 25.26 6.08
CA ASN A 248 -21.13 25.47 6.97
C ASN A 248 -20.55 26.05 8.26
N GLU A 249 -20.49 27.37 8.27
CA GLU A 249 -20.41 28.18 9.49
C GLU A 249 -21.65 27.92 10.33
N ASP A 250 -21.66 26.82 11.09
CA ASP A 250 -22.65 26.70 12.16
C ASP A 250 -22.08 26.03 13.42
N ALA A 251 -22.07 26.86 14.47
CA ALA A 251 -22.04 26.59 15.91
C ALA A 251 -20.83 25.87 16.54
N GLY A 252 -19.88 26.68 17.04
CA GLY A 252 -19.69 26.79 18.50
C GLY A 252 -18.85 25.74 19.25
N ARG A 253 -18.15 24.82 18.59
CA ARG A 253 -17.01 24.12 19.19
C ARG A 253 -15.83 24.22 18.25
N GLU A 254 -14.81 24.97 18.66
CA GLU A 254 -13.50 25.01 18.03
C GLU A 254 -12.82 23.63 18.18
N LYS A 255 -13.30 22.66 17.41
CA LYS A 255 -12.68 21.35 17.27
C LYS A 255 -11.47 21.57 16.36
N VAL A 256 -10.27 21.32 16.88
CA VAL A 256 -9.03 21.39 16.11
C VAL A 256 -9.12 20.43 14.92
N ARG A 257 -9.38 21.01 13.73
CA ARG A 257 -9.28 20.33 12.44
C ARG A 257 -7.80 20.22 12.13
N MET A 258 -7.28 19.00 12.04
CA MET A 258 -5.89 18.75 11.64
C MET A 258 -5.89 18.15 10.23
N ASP A 259 -5.06 18.64 9.33
CA ASP A 259 -4.95 18.04 8.00
C ASP A 259 -4.28 16.67 8.08
N VAL A 260 -4.60 15.77 7.15
CA VAL A 260 -3.98 14.43 7.10
C VAL A 260 -2.45 14.52 7.04
N VAL A 261 -1.90 15.52 6.35
CA VAL A 261 -0.45 15.73 6.28
C VAL A 261 0.14 15.94 7.67
N GLU A 262 -0.45 16.82 8.48
CA GLU A 262 0.00 17.06 9.85
C GLU A 262 -0.17 15.81 10.73
N ALA A 263 -1.25 15.05 10.51
CA ALA A 263 -1.46 13.77 11.19
C ALA A 263 -0.32 12.78 10.90
N LEU A 264 0.03 12.60 9.62
CA LEU A 264 1.12 11.72 9.18
C LEU A 264 2.49 12.21 9.67
N MET A 265 2.72 13.52 9.72
CA MET A 265 3.96 14.07 10.27
C MET A 265 4.14 13.73 11.75
N LYS A 266 3.06 13.81 12.54
CA LYS A 266 3.08 13.38 13.94
C LYS A 266 3.32 11.87 14.09
N MET A 267 3.15 11.08 13.03
CA MET A 267 3.39 9.63 13.02
C MET A 267 4.81 9.25 12.60
N MET A 268 5.60 10.17 12.02
CA MET A 268 6.95 9.84 11.51
C MET A 268 7.85 9.24 12.59
N GLY A 269 7.77 9.76 13.82
CA GLY A 269 8.53 9.28 14.97
C GLY A 269 7.98 8.01 15.63
N ASP A 270 6.82 7.51 15.21
CA ASP A 270 6.24 6.29 15.78
C ASP A 270 7.10 5.07 15.41
N TRP A 271 7.37 4.22 16.39
CA TRP A 271 8.22 3.05 16.18
C TRP A 271 7.61 2.03 15.21
N GLU A 272 6.28 1.91 15.21
CA GLU A 272 5.52 0.89 14.49
C GLU A 272 5.07 1.36 13.09
N PHE A 273 4.65 2.62 12.94
CA PHE A 273 4.01 3.11 11.70
C PHE A 273 4.78 4.22 10.99
N GLY A 274 5.96 4.62 11.51
CA GLY A 274 6.72 5.74 10.99
C GLY A 274 7.19 5.57 9.55
N ASP A 275 7.58 4.35 9.14
CA ASP A 275 7.97 4.07 7.75
C ASP A 275 6.80 4.20 6.78
N LEU A 276 5.60 3.77 7.19
CA LEU A 276 4.38 3.90 6.40
C LEU A 276 3.98 5.36 6.24
N ALA A 277 3.99 6.13 7.34
CA ALA A 277 3.70 7.56 7.31
C ALA A 277 4.66 8.30 6.36
N MET A 278 5.96 8.04 6.46
CA MET A 278 6.97 8.64 5.58
C MET A 278 6.81 8.20 4.12
N SER A 279 6.45 6.95 3.87
CA SER A 279 6.22 6.43 2.50
C SER A 279 4.99 7.08 1.84
N ILE A 280 3.92 7.29 2.61
CA ILE A 280 2.73 8.02 2.14
C ILE A 280 3.10 9.48 1.89
N LEU A 281 3.73 10.15 2.85
CA LEU A 281 4.18 11.56 2.71
C LEU A 281 5.07 11.73 1.46
N ARG A 282 6.02 10.83 1.23
CA ARG A 282 6.90 10.86 0.05
C ARG A 282 6.09 10.86 -1.24
N SER A 283 5.07 10.01 -1.32
CA SER A 283 4.21 9.90 -2.51
C SER A 283 3.32 11.14 -2.69
N LEU A 284 2.81 11.71 -1.59
CA LEU A 284 2.05 12.96 -1.62
C LEU A 284 2.92 14.12 -2.12
N CYS A 285 4.14 14.28 -1.60
CA CYS A 285 5.06 15.35 -2.03
C CYS A 285 5.49 15.18 -3.49
N LYS A 286 5.81 13.94 -3.92
CA LYS A 286 6.35 13.69 -5.26
C LYS A 286 5.31 13.87 -6.38
N HIS A 287 4.03 13.62 -6.10
CA HIS A 287 3.00 13.48 -7.14
C HIS A 287 1.88 14.52 -7.07
N SER A 288 1.89 15.45 -6.11
CA SER A 288 0.91 16.54 -6.06
C SER A 288 1.53 17.86 -6.52
N GLU A 289 0.98 18.45 -7.60
CA GLU A 289 1.35 19.83 -8.03
C GLU A 289 0.84 20.90 -7.05
N HIS A 290 -0.19 20.55 -6.27
CA HIS A 290 -0.70 21.35 -5.15
C HIS A 290 -0.28 20.72 -3.84
N ALA A 291 1.02 20.50 -3.66
CA ALA A 291 1.52 20.33 -2.32
C ALA A 291 1.29 21.67 -1.59
N GLY A 292 0.15 21.78 -0.91
CA GLY A 292 -0.02 22.66 0.24
C GLY A 292 0.91 22.28 1.40
N PHE A 293 2.08 21.70 1.09
CA PHE A 293 3.25 21.71 1.93
C PHE A 293 3.74 23.14 1.94
N GLU A 294 3.07 23.96 2.75
CA GLU A 294 3.65 25.22 3.16
C GLU A 294 5.10 24.98 3.58
N ARG A 295 5.98 25.93 3.30
CA ARG A 295 7.42 25.87 3.64
C ARG A 295 7.69 25.36 5.07
N ARG A 296 6.81 25.68 6.02
CA ARG A 296 6.85 25.23 7.43
C ARG A 296 6.64 23.72 7.60
N VAL A 297 5.79 23.12 6.79
CA VAL A 297 5.54 21.67 6.76
C VAL A 297 6.79 20.97 6.22
N ALA A 298 7.37 21.49 5.13
CA ALA A 298 8.62 20.96 4.57
C ALA A 298 9.78 21.02 5.58
N GLU A 299 10.00 22.14 6.27
CA GLU A 299 11.06 22.29 7.28
C GLU A 299 10.94 21.23 8.39
N ARG A 300 9.74 21.08 8.97
CA ARG A 300 9.48 20.08 10.02
C ARG A 300 9.68 18.65 9.50
N THR A 301 9.23 18.34 8.28
CA THR A 301 9.42 17.03 7.67
C THR A 301 10.90 16.72 7.45
N VAL A 302 11.68 17.68 6.94
CA VAL A 302 13.13 17.54 6.75
C VAL A 302 13.82 17.31 8.10
N ARG A 303 13.52 18.14 9.11
CA ARG A 303 14.09 18.01 10.47
C ARG A 303 13.88 16.60 11.03
N GLU A 304 12.64 16.13 11.08
CA GLU A 304 12.33 14.82 11.64
C GLU A 304 12.92 13.68 10.81
N ALA A 305 12.96 13.79 9.48
CA ALA A 305 13.55 12.76 8.64
C ALA A 305 15.10 12.70 8.75
N ILE A 306 15.79 13.83 8.94
CA ILE A 306 17.24 13.86 9.26
C ILE A 306 17.48 13.15 10.60
N ARG A 307 16.69 13.49 11.63
CA ARG A 307 16.77 12.84 12.93
C ARG A 307 16.58 11.32 12.84
N LEU A 308 15.56 10.87 12.10
CA LEU A 308 15.25 9.44 11.92
C LEU A 308 16.31 8.70 11.09
N LEU A 309 16.89 9.35 10.07
CA LEU A 309 18.03 8.82 9.32
C LEU A 309 19.19 8.48 10.26
N GLU A 310 19.43 9.31 11.28
CA GLU A 310 20.53 9.09 12.21
C GLU A 310 20.25 8.02 13.26
N ILE A 311 19.08 8.05 13.90
CA ILE A 311 18.79 7.18 15.06
C ILE A 311 18.12 5.84 14.71
N ARG A 312 17.56 5.69 13.51
CA ARG A 312 16.83 4.46 13.09
C ARG A 312 17.64 3.64 12.07
N ALA A 313 17.21 2.40 11.87
CA ALA A 313 17.74 1.48 10.87
C ALA A 313 16.58 0.74 10.17
N GLY A 314 16.89 0.00 9.11
CA GLY A 314 15.89 -0.82 8.40
C GLY A 314 14.86 0.01 7.64
N ARG A 315 13.60 -0.43 7.65
CA ARG A 315 12.47 0.16 6.89
C ARG A 315 12.29 1.66 7.18
N VAL A 316 12.41 2.06 8.44
CA VAL A 316 12.25 3.47 8.85
C VAL A 316 13.36 4.34 8.27
N GLN A 317 14.61 3.84 8.25
CA GLN A 317 15.72 4.56 7.64
C GLN A 317 15.59 4.63 6.11
N GLU A 318 15.20 3.53 5.45
CA GLU A 318 14.89 3.52 4.02
C GLU A 318 13.82 4.57 3.69
N ALA A 319 12.72 4.60 4.44
CA ALA A 319 11.63 5.54 4.25
C ALA A 319 12.03 6.99 4.51
N ALA A 320 12.84 7.26 5.55
CA ALA A 320 13.36 8.59 5.86
C ALA A 320 14.23 9.15 4.72
N ILE A 321 15.16 8.34 4.19
CA ILE A 321 16.01 8.72 3.04
C ILE A 321 15.14 8.99 1.82
N GLY A 322 14.19 8.11 1.54
CA GLY A 322 13.28 8.27 0.41
C GLY A 322 12.43 9.53 0.49
N LEU A 323 11.96 9.90 1.68
CA LEU A 323 11.22 11.14 1.93
C LEU A 323 12.13 12.37 1.76
N LEU A 324 13.31 12.37 2.40
CA LEU A 324 14.30 13.45 2.28
C LEU A 324 14.66 13.74 0.83
N ALA A 325 14.85 12.71 0.01
CA ALA A 325 15.18 12.85 -1.40
C ALA A 325 14.15 13.66 -2.20
N VAL A 326 12.90 13.73 -1.71
CA VAL A 326 11.81 14.49 -2.35
C VAL A 326 11.66 15.88 -1.73
N VAL A 327 11.83 16.03 -0.41
CA VAL A 327 11.50 17.29 0.28
C VAL A 327 12.69 18.22 0.49
N VAL A 328 13.93 17.74 0.35
CA VAL A 328 15.12 18.56 0.66
C VAL A 328 15.30 19.75 -0.28
N GLY A 329 14.77 19.68 -1.51
CA GLY A 329 14.80 20.76 -2.49
C GLY A 329 13.84 21.91 -2.19
N GLU A 330 12.89 21.73 -1.27
CA GLU A 330 11.92 22.75 -0.86
C GLU A 330 12.53 23.79 0.10
N LEU A 331 13.69 23.47 0.69
CA LEU A 331 14.43 24.38 1.58
C LEU A 331 15.58 25.04 0.83
N SER A 332 15.89 26.28 1.20
CA SER A 332 17.15 26.92 0.83
C SER A 332 18.34 26.25 1.53
N GLU A 333 19.54 26.47 1.01
CA GLU A 333 20.77 25.89 1.59
C GLU A 333 21.03 26.40 3.01
N GLU A 334 20.72 27.68 3.28
CA GLU A 334 20.83 28.26 4.61
C GLU A 334 19.85 27.63 5.60
N GLU A 335 18.62 27.37 5.17
CA GLU A 335 17.60 26.71 6.02
C GLU A 335 17.95 25.26 6.31
N LEU A 336 18.44 24.53 5.31
CA LEU A 336 18.89 23.16 5.52
C LEU A 336 20.06 23.13 6.51
N CYS A 337 21.06 24.00 6.34
CA CYS A 337 22.17 24.11 7.29
C CYS A 337 21.69 24.38 8.71
N LYS A 338 20.75 25.32 8.88
CA LYS A 338 20.18 25.60 10.20
C LYS A 338 19.48 24.38 10.81
N VAL A 339 18.68 23.66 10.02
CA VAL A 339 18.01 22.44 10.49
C VAL A 339 19.02 21.36 10.87
N MET A 340 20.09 21.21 10.09
CA MET A 340 21.18 20.28 10.37
C MET A 340 21.95 20.65 11.65
N GLU A 341 22.23 21.94 11.85
CA GLU A 341 22.83 22.48 13.09
C GLU A 341 21.95 22.24 14.31
N ASP A 342 20.64 22.50 14.20
CA ASP A 342 19.65 22.26 15.27
C ASP A 342 19.61 20.79 15.70
N GLU A 343 19.76 19.86 14.75
CA GLU A 343 19.81 18.41 15.00
C GLU A 343 21.22 17.89 15.29
N ALA A 344 22.21 18.78 15.40
CA ALA A 344 23.63 18.46 15.62
C ALA A 344 24.21 17.46 14.59
N VAL A 345 23.80 17.57 13.32
CA VAL A 345 24.28 16.75 12.20
C VAL A 345 25.08 17.62 11.24
N MET A 346 26.29 17.21 10.89
CA MET A 346 27.09 17.91 9.87
C MET A 346 26.86 17.34 8.46
N PRO A 347 26.99 18.14 7.38
CA PRO A 347 26.92 17.64 6.00
C PRO A 347 27.86 16.46 5.73
N GLU A 348 29.07 16.48 6.29
CA GLU A 348 30.05 15.40 6.24
C GLU A 348 29.55 14.10 6.87
N GLU A 349 28.87 14.20 8.02
CA GLU A 349 28.36 13.04 8.75
C GLU A 349 27.22 12.38 8.00
N MET A 350 26.30 13.19 7.47
CA MET A 350 25.20 12.72 6.63
C MET A 350 25.73 12.04 5.35
N ALA A 351 26.66 12.68 4.64
CA ALA A 351 27.25 12.10 3.43
C ALA A 351 28.02 10.79 3.74
N ALA A 352 28.78 10.74 4.84
CA ALA A 352 29.46 9.54 5.30
C ALA A 352 28.47 8.44 5.75
N LYS A 353 27.29 8.79 6.26
CA LYS A 353 26.21 7.84 6.54
C LYS A 353 25.69 7.22 5.25
N LEU A 354 25.42 8.03 4.23
CA LEU A 354 24.97 7.55 2.91
C LEU A 354 26.00 6.62 2.26
N GLU A 355 27.29 6.94 2.34
CA GLU A 355 28.37 6.07 1.86
C GLU A 355 28.34 4.71 2.57
N ARG A 356 28.32 4.71 3.91
CA ARG A 356 28.27 3.48 4.71
C ARG A 356 27.04 2.63 4.40
N LEU A 357 25.90 3.26 4.06
CA LEU A 357 24.70 2.53 3.66
C LEU A 357 24.89 1.82 2.32
N LEU A 358 25.53 2.46 1.33
CA LEU A 358 25.85 1.81 0.06
C LEU A 358 26.86 0.66 0.25
N GLU A 359 27.87 0.83 1.11
CA GLU A 359 28.87 -0.20 1.38
C GLU A 359 28.28 -1.44 2.06
N ARG A 360 27.49 -1.22 3.12
CA ARG A 360 26.80 -2.30 3.85
C ARG A 360 25.80 -3.04 2.98
N ASN A 361 25.25 -2.36 1.97
CA ASN A 361 24.29 -2.91 1.01
C ASN A 361 24.92 -3.03 -0.39
N SER A 362 26.17 -3.50 -0.47
CA SER A 362 26.87 -3.71 -1.76
C SER A 362 26.14 -4.67 -2.71
N ARG A 363 25.32 -5.56 -2.15
CA ARG A 363 24.35 -6.39 -2.87
C ARG A 363 22.93 -5.93 -2.58
N VAL A 364 22.06 -6.12 -3.57
CA VAL A 364 20.64 -5.80 -3.44
C VAL A 364 20.01 -6.63 -2.33
N SER A 365 19.33 -5.95 -1.41
CA SER A 365 18.59 -6.57 -0.32
C SER A 365 17.13 -6.74 -0.71
N THR A 366 16.56 -7.90 -0.42
CA THR A 366 15.11 -8.13 -0.53
C THR A 366 14.34 -7.48 0.63
N GLU A 367 15.01 -7.19 1.75
CA GLU A 367 14.40 -6.55 2.92
C GLU A 367 14.30 -5.03 2.74
N LEU A 368 15.28 -4.42 2.06
CA LEU A 368 15.36 -2.98 1.79
C LEU A 368 15.56 -2.71 0.30
N PRO A 369 14.58 -3.09 -0.55
CA PRO A 369 14.72 -3.13 -2.00
C PRO A 369 14.98 -1.76 -2.64
N ARG A 370 14.62 -0.66 -1.97
CA ARG A 370 14.70 0.71 -2.52
C ARG A 370 15.80 1.53 -1.87
N LEU A 371 16.51 0.99 -0.86
CA LEU A 371 17.51 1.73 -0.10
C LEU A 371 18.59 2.35 -0.98
N ARG A 372 19.24 1.57 -1.86
CA ARG A 372 20.30 2.10 -2.74
C ARG A 372 19.76 3.17 -3.68
N ARG A 373 18.57 2.94 -4.26
CA ARG A 373 17.89 3.94 -5.09
C ARG A 373 17.69 5.24 -4.31
N TYR A 374 17.08 5.17 -3.14
CA TYR A 374 16.79 6.35 -2.34
C TYR A 374 18.05 7.08 -1.86
N VAL A 375 19.13 6.36 -1.56
CA VAL A 375 20.42 6.98 -1.25
C VAL A 375 20.96 7.77 -2.45
N ILE A 376 20.87 7.21 -3.67
CA ILE A 376 21.31 7.90 -4.89
C ILE A 376 20.40 9.08 -5.23
N GLU A 377 19.07 8.92 -5.09
CA GLU A 377 18.10 10.01 -5.25
C GLU A 377 18.40 11.16 -4.28
N LEU A 378 18.68 10.87 -3.01
CA LEU A 378 19.03 11.88 -2.01
C LEU A 378 20.36 12.55 -2.30
N ALA A 379 21.40 11.79 -2.65
CA ALA A 379 22.70 12.35 -3.01
C ALA A 379 22.61 13.30 -4.21
N LEU A 380 21.80 12.95 -5.21
CA LEU A 380 21.50 13.81 -6.36
C LEU A 380 20.77 15.08 -5.94
N ALA A 381 19.71 14.96 -5.14
CA ALA A 381 18.94 16.11 -4.66
C ALA A 381 19.81 17.08 -3.85
N LEU A 382 20.68 16.57 -2.98
CA LEU A 382 21.64 17.38 -2.22
C LEU A 382 22.68 18.05 -3.12
N ALA A 383 23.20 17.35 -4.13
CA ALA A 383 24.16 17.91 -5.07
C ALA A 383 23.54 19.00 -5.98
N GLU A 384 22.25 18.89 -6.28
CA GLU A 384 21.51 19.81 -7.14
C GLU A 384 21.06 21.08 -6.39
N HIS A 385 20.45 20.93 -5.23
CA HIS A 385 19.85 22.03 -4.48
C HIS A 385 20.80 22.66 -3.44
N HIS A 386 21.77 21.89 -2.93
CA HIS A 386 22.65 22.28 -1.80
C HIS A 386 24.13 22.13 -2.19
N LYS A 387 24.44 22.66 -3.36
CA LYS A 387 25.71 22.43 -4.08
C LYS A 387 26.93 22.88 -3.29
N THR A 388 26.87 24.03 -2.60
CA THR A 388 28.07 24.61 -1.97
C THR A 388 28.52 23.78 -0.78
N LYS A 389 27.57 23.16 -0.08
CA LYS A 389 27.83 22.31 1.09
C LYS A 389 28.17 20.88 0.71
N PHE A 390 27.41 20.26 -0.20
CA PHE A 390 27.53 18.82 -0.43
C PHE A 390 28.52 18.42 -1.54
N MET A 391 28.76 19.26 -2.55
CA MET A 391 29.71 18.89 -3.62
C MET A 391 31.15 18.69 -3.11
N PRO A 392 31.72 19.58 -2.28
CA PRO A 392 33.08 19.37 -1.75
C PRO A 392 33.17 18.11 -0.87
N VAL A 393 32.11 17.83 -0.11
CA VAL A 393 32.03 16.65 0.76
C VAL A 393 31.98 15.36 -0.08
N PHE A 394 31.15 15.32 -1.13
CA PHE A 394 31.08 14.17 -2.03
C PHE A 394 32.38 13.95 -2.80
N GLU A 395 33.12 15.01 -3.14
CA GLU A 395 34.45 14.88 -3.74
C GLU A 395 35.43 14.22 -2.77
N LYS A 396 35.49 14.71 -1.53
CA LYS A 396 36.35 14.20 -0.46
C LYS A 396 36.06 12.73 -0.11
N LEU A 397 34.79 12.34 -0.08
CA LEU A 397 34.36 10.96 0.18
C LEU A 397 34.44 10.06 -1.06
N HIS A 398 34.83 10.61 -2.21
CA HIS A 398 34.85 9.89 -3.48
C HIS A 398 33.52 9.17 -3.78
N PHE A 399 32.40 9.84 -3.49
CA PHE A 399 31.07 9.25 -3.52
C PHE A 399 30.72 8.66 -4.89
N ARG A 400 31.20 9.30 -5.97
CA ARG A 400 31.09 8.81 -7.35
C ARG A 400 31.68 7.41 -7.53
N SER A 401 32.79 7.09 -6.87
CA SER A 401 33.39 5.76 -6.93
C SER A 401 32.51 4.70 -6.26
N LYS A 402 31.75 5.06 -5.21
CA LYS A 402 30.79 4.17 -4.56
C LYS A 402 29.58 3.90 -5.46
N ILE A 403 29.11 4.91 -6.18
CA ILE A 403 28.05 4.74 -7.17
C ILE A 403 28.49 3.83 -8.32
N ARG A 404 29.77 3.90 -8.74
CA ARG A 404 30.32 2.95 -9.71
C ARG A 404 30.23 1.51 -9.20
N LEU A 405 30.53 1.25 -7.92
CA LEU A 405 30.37 -0.09 -7.33
C LEU A 405 28.92 -0.56 -7.33
N VAL A 406 27.95 0.36 -7.17
CA VAL A 406 26.52 0.05 -7.28
C VAL A 406 26.16 -0.32 -8.72
N ALA A 407 26.74 0.37 -9.72
CA ALA A 407 26.53 0.09 -11.14
C ALA A 407 26.94 -1.34 -11.51
N ASP A 408 28.00 -1.87 -10.90
CA ASP A 408 28.51 -3.23 -11.15
C ASP A 408 27.60 -4.33 -10.55
N SER A 409 26.68 -3.98 -9.65
CA SER A 409 25.81 -4.93 -8.94
C SER A 409 24.32 -4.58 -9.03
N LEU A 410 23.90 -3.93 -10.12
CA LEU A 410 22.49 -3.62 -10.38
C LEU A 410 21.64 -4.90 -10.47
N SER A 411 20.39 -4.81 -10.01
CA SER A 411 19.39 -5.87 -10.13
C SER A 411 18.07 -5.32 -10.63
N GLU A 412 17.33 -6.15 -11.37
CA GLU A 412 15.95 -5.85 -11.76
C GLU A 412 15.04 -5.55 -10.58
N LEU A 413 15.34 -6.11 -9.40
CA LEU A 413 14.58 -5.84 -8.18
C LEU A 413 14.53 -4.33 -7.89
N GLU A 414 15.61 -3.60 -8.11
CA GLU A 414 15.64 -2.17 -7.80
C GLU A 414 14.73 -1.37 -8.73
N ASN A 415 14.41 -1.86 -9.92
CA ASN A 415 13.54 -1.16 -10.87
C ASN A 415 12.07 -1.11 -10.45
N TYR A 416 11.67 -1.80 -9.37
CA TYR A 416 10.28 -1.85 -8.91
C TYR A 416 10.14 -1.29 -7.50
N ALA A 417 9.04 -0.56 -7.27
CA ALA A 417 8.67 -0.04 -5.96
C ALA A 417 7.91 -1.08 -5.11
N THR A 418 7.26 -2.05 -5.76
CA THR A 418 6.35 -3.04 -5.16
C THR A 418 6.49 -4.39 -5.87
N PHE A 419 6.15 -5.47 -5.16
CA PHE A 419 6.35 -6.84 -5.62
C PHE A 419 5.17 -7.74 -5.24
N SER A 420 4.93 -8.78 -6.05
CA SER A 420 4.04 -9.89 -5.77
C SER A 420 4.82 -11.19 -5.89
N GLY A 421 5.28 -11.71 -4.76
CA GLY A 421 6.24 -12.82 -4.72
C GLY A 421 7.55 -12.44 -5.43
N ALA A 422 7.93 -13.19 -6.47
CA ALA A 422 9.13 -12.91 -7.26
C ALA A 422 8.89 -11.94 -8.44
N SER A 423 7.66 -11.44 -8.63
CA SER A 423 7.31 -10.55 -9.74
C SER A 423 7.32 -9.09 -9.28
N GLY A 424 8.05 -8.23 -9.99
CA GLY A 424 7.91 -6.78 -9.86
C GLY A 424 6.55 -6.31 -10.39
N VAL A 425 5.88 -5.44 -9.65
CA VAL A 425 4.51 -4.99 -9.97
C VAL A 425 4.51 -3.54 -10.45
N THR A 426 5.00 -2.62 -9.61
CA THR A 426 4.99 -1.18 -9.94
C THR A 426 6.41 -0.72 -10.30
N PRO A 427 6.74 -0.55 -11.59
CA PRO A 427 8.05 -0.07 -11.99
C PRO A 427 8.24 1.42 -11.66
N PHE A 428 9.47 1.80 -11.29
CA PHE A 428 9.88 3.21 -11.26
C PHE A 428 9.88 3.80 -12.67
N MET A 429 9.56 5.10 -12.79
CA MET A 429 9.56 5.77 -14.11
C MET A 429 10.95 5.83 -14.74
N VAL A 430 11.98 6.06 -13.90
CA VAL A 430 13.38 6.07 -14.31
C VAL A 430 13.99 4.75 -13.82
N PRO A 431 14.57 3.91 -14.68
CA PRO A 431 15.25 2.68 -14.27
C PRO A 431 16.51 2.98 -13.45
N MET A 432 16.95 2.02 -12.65
CA MET A 432 18.10 2.21 -11.75
C MET A 432 19.39 2.50 -12.52
N SER A 433 19.59 1.88 -13.68
CA SER A 433 20.73 2.15 -14.57
C SER A 433 20.82 3.62 -14.97
N GLN A 434 19.73 4.19 -15.48
CA GLN A 434 19.68 5.60 -15.88
C GLN A 434 19.87 6.55 -14.68
N LEU A 435 19.35 6.19 -13.50
CA LEU A 435 19.57 6.95 -12.27
C LEU A 435 21.06 6.98 -11.89
N VAL A 436 21.73 5.83 -12.00
CA VAL A 436 23.17 5.69 -11.76
C VAL A 436 23.98 6.50 -12.78
N ASP A 437 23.63 6.44 -14.07
CA ASP A 437 24.31 7.22 -15.11
C ASP A 437 24.18 8.73 -14.83
N THR A 438 22.98 9.19 -14.47
CA THR A 438 22.73 10.58 -14.08
C THR A 438 23.59 10.99 -12.87
N ALA A 439 23.68 10.13 -11.87
CA ALA A 439 24.52 10.36 -10.70
C ALA A 439 26.01 10.39 -11.05
N MET A 440 26.45 9.51 -11.96
CA MET A 440 27.79 9.53 -12.50
C MET A 440 28.06 10.79 -13.32
N GLU A 441 27.09 11.44 -13.95
CA GLU A 441 27.33 12.70 -14.65
C GLU A 441 27.43 13.89 -13.68
N ARG A 442 26.53 13.97 -12.71
CA ARG A 442 26.35 15.15 -11.84
C ARG A 442 27.30 15.20 -10.64
N LEU A 443 27.75 14.07 -10.13
CA LEU A 443 28.60 14.02 -8.94
C LEU A 443 30.09 14.23 -9.27
N PRO A 444 30.86 14.85 -8.35
CA PRO A 444 32.23 15.27 -8.59
C PRO A 444 33.12 14.06 -8.95
N LYS A 445 33.99 14.26 -9.94
CA LYS A 445 35.02 13.28 -10.31
C LYS A 445 36.09 13.26 -9.22
N SER A 446 36.62 12.08 -8.90
CA SER A 446 37.80 11.98 -8.05
C SER A 446 38.97 12.70 -8.72
N SER A 447 39.56 13.67 -8.05
CA SER A 447 40.76 14.37 -8.48
C SER A 447 42.01 13.47 -8.29
N SER A 448 42.22 12.51 -9.21
CA SER A 448 43.54 11.86 -9.39
C SER A 448 43.84 11.49 -10.84
N SER A 449 44.36 12.48 -11.57
CA SER A 449 45.46 12.34 -12.55
C SER A 449 45.77 13.72 -13.14
N ARG A 450 46.45 14.58 -12.37
CA ARG A 450 47.30 15.57 -13.04
C ARG A 450 48.49 14.79 -13.62
N PRO A 451 48.79 14.90 -14.92
CA PRO A 451 50.01 14.31 -15.46
C PRO A 451 51.20 14.92 -14.72
N ILE A 452 52.10 14.07 -14.23
CA ILE A 452 53.41 14.50 -13.73
C ILE A 452 54.09 15.20 -14.92
N PRO A 453 54.53 16.47 -14.79
CA PRO A 453 55.25 17.12 -15.87
C PRO A 453 56.55 16.37 -16.13
N PRO A 454 56.98 16.24 -17.39
CA PRO A 454 58.23 15.56 -17.70
C PRO A 454 59.37 16.27 -16.97
N SER A 455 60.16 15.50 -16.21
CA SER A 455 61.41 15.95 -15.65
C SER A 455 62.32 16.41 -16.79
N THR A 456 62.83 17.64 -16.63
CA THR A 456 63.73 18.41 -17.51
C THR A 456 64.77 17.60 -18.27
#